data_AF-A0A3C1UQR7-F1
#
_entry.id   AF-A0A3C1UQR7-F1
#
_cell.length_a   1.000
_cell.length_b   1.000
_cell.length_c   1.000
_cell.angle_alpha   90.00
_cell.angle_beta   90.00
_cell.angle_gamma   90.00
#
_symmetry.space_group_name_H-M   'P 1'
#
loop_
_entity.id
_entity.type
_entity.pdbx_description
1 polymer ?
#
loop_
_entity_poly.entity_id
_entity_poly.type
_entity_poly.pdbx_seq_one_letter_code
_entity_poly.pdbx_strand_id
1 'polypeptide(L)'
;DFKLEAQFRYPEESNSGIYLRGRHEVQIEDNYGMIINSHRIGGVYGHLSPRINASRPAGKWQTLKITLIGRVVTIELNGEAIIERQVIPGITGGALDSDEGKPGPILIQGDHGVVEFRKLVITPAS
;
A
#
# COMPACT_ATOMS: atom_id res chain seq x y z
N ASP A 1 4.76 -15.29 -2.33
CA ASP A 1 5.08 -14.17 -3.24
C ASP A 1 3.89 -13.88 -4.12
N PHE A 2 3.64 -12.61 -4.43
CA PHE A 2 2.46 -12.23 -5.21
C PHE A 2 2.61 -10.86 -5.87
N LYS A 3 1.76 -10.64 -6.86
CA LYS A 3 1.38 -9.32 -7.37
C LYS A 3 -0.03 -8.99 -6.88
N LEU A 4 -0.24 -7.76 -6.48
CA LEU A 4 -1.53 -7.21 -6.10
C LEU A 4 -1.84 -6.01 -7.00
N GLU A 5 -3.02 -5.97 -7.59
CA GLU A 5 -3.58 -4.77 -8.21
C GLU A 5 -4.83 -4.34 -7.45
N ALA A 6 -4.83 -3.11 -6.97
CA ALA A 6 -5.96 -2.48 -6.30
C ALA A 6 -6.39 -1.22 -7.06
N GLN A 7 -7.71 -1.01 -7.17
CA GLN A 7 -8.27 0.27 -7.59
C GLN A 7 -9.22 0.77 -6.53
N PHE A 8 -8.89 1.95 -6.00
CA PHE A 8 -9.61 2.57 -4.90
C PHE A 8 -9.85 4.06 -5.12
N ARG A 9 -10.82 4.60 -4.40
CA ARG A 9 -11.12 6.03 -4.30
C ARG A 9 -11.49 6.33 -2.85
N TYR A 10 -11.24 7.56 -2.42
CA TYR A 10 -11.60 8.07 -1.11
C TYR A 10 -12.09 9.53 -1.21
N PRO A 11 -12.95 9.99 -0.29
CA PRO A 11 -13.25 11.41 -0.12
C PRO A 11 -12.09 12.12 0.59
N GLU A 12 -12.23 13.44 0.79
CA GLU A 12 -11.23 14.23 1.53
C GLU A 12 -11.00 13.68 2.94
N GLU A 13 -9.78 13.87 3.46
CA GLU A 13 -9.37 13.53 4.83
C GLU A 13 -9.41 12.02 5.19
N SER A 14 -9.70 11.14 4.24
CA SER A 14 -9.77 9.71 4.51
C SER A 14 -8.41 9.03 4.57
N ASN A 15 -8.32 8.04 5.45
CA ASN A 15 -7.13 7.23 5.67
C ASN A 15 -7.52 5.73 5.77
N SER A 16 -6.67 4.88 5.21
CA SER A 16 -6.79 3.42 5.20
C SER A 16 -5.41 2.83 4.87
N GLY A 17 -5.34 1.52 4.71
CA GLY A 17 -4.11 0.82 4.35
C GLY A 17 -4.41 -0.56 3.83
N ILE A 18 -3.53 -1.07 2.97
CA ILE A 18 -3.55 -2.47 2.53
C ILE A 18 -2.39 -3.20 3.20
N TYR A 19 -2.70 -4.20 4.02
CA TYR A 19 -1.70 -5.02 4.67
C TYR A 19 -1.32 -6.22 3.81
N LEU A 20 -0.05 -6.30 3.43
CA LEU A 20 0.55 -7.42 2.74
C LEU A 20 0.82 -8.55 3.74
N ARG A 21 0.21 -9.71 3.49
CA ARG A 21 0.26 -10.88 4.39
C ARG A 21 -0.19 -10.55 5.83
N GLY A 22 -0.99 -9.51 6.03
CA GLY A 22 -1.41 -9.03 7.35
C GLY A 22 -0.29 -8.40 8.19
N ARG A 23 0.84 -7.98 7.59
CA ARG A 23 2.06 -7.58 8.33
C ARG A 23 2.71 -6.29 7.87
N HIS A 24 2.56 -5.93 6.61
CA HIS A 24 3.17 -4.73 6.05
C HIS A 24 2.10 -3.86 5.41
N GLU A 25 1.80 -2.75 6.04
CA GLU A 25 0.84 -1.77 5.56
C GLU A 25 1.46 -0.93 4.43
N VAL A 26 0.79 -0.93 3.27
CA VAL A 26 0.97 0.07 2.23
C VAL A 26 -0.14 1.10 2.37
N GLN A 27 0.27 2.34 2.58
CA GLN A 27 -0.64 3.40 3.02
C GLN A 27 -1.61 3.86 1.93
N ILE A 28 -2.85 4.16 2.33
CA ILE A 28 -3.85 4.89 1.55
C ILE A 28 -4.25 6.14 2.35
N GLU A 29 -4.03 7.32 1.81
CA GLU A 29 -4.36 8.57 2.49
C GLU A 29 -4.68 9.66 1.48
N ASP A 30 -5.60 10.56 1.82
CA ASP A 30 -5.80 11.80 1.08
C ASP A 30 -4.68 12.81 1.37
N ASN A 31 -3.61 12.74 0.57
CA ASN A 31 -2.46 13.63 0.71
C ASN A 31 -1.90 14.09 -0.65
N TYR A 32 -2.78 14.32 -1.63
CA TYR A 32 -2.41 14.79 -2.96
C TYR A 32 -1.63 16.12 -2.89
N GLY A 33 -0.49 16.20 -3.58
CA GLY A 33 0.36 17.39 -3.61
C GLY A 33 1.12 17.68 -2.32
N MET A 34 0.98 16.86 -1.27
CA MET A 34 1.70 17.02 -0.01
C MET A 34 3.10 16.37 -0.05
N ILE A 35 3.94 16.76 0.92
CA ILE A 35 5.29 16.21 1.13
C ILE A 35 5.22 14.69 1.34
N ILE A 36 6.10 13.96 0.64
CA ILE A 36 6.25 12.52 0.74
C ILE A 36 6.94 12.10 2.05
N ASN A 37 6.47 11.00 2.63
CA ASN A 37 7.18 10.23 3.66
C ASN A 37 6.54 8.83 3.75
N SER A 38 7.04 7.96 4.65
CA SER A 38 6.57 6.58 4.78
C SER A 38 5.14 6.43 5.32
N HIS A 39 4.56 7.47 5.91
CA HIS A 39 3.19 7.49 6.46
C HIS A 39 2.15 8.03 5.47
N ARG A 40 2.58 8.33 4.24
CA ARG A 40 1.78 8.90 3.15
C ARG A 40 1.46 7.86 2.09
N ILE A 41 0.46 8.11 1.25
CA ILE A 41 -0.01 7.18 0.22
C ILE A 41 1.13 6.49 -0.55
N GLY A 42 1.06 5.15 -0.60
CA GLY A 42 2.03 4.32 -1.28
C GLY A 42 3.36 4.11 -0.53
N GLY A 43 3.56 4.75 0.62
CA GLY A 43 4.60 4.39 1.57
C GLY A 43 4.35 3.05 2.24
N VAL A 44 5.42 2.35 2.62
CA VAL A 44 5.32 1.24 3.58
C VAL A 44 5.43 1.85 4.96
N TYR A 45 4.33 1.78 5.73
CA TYR A 45 4.13 2.58 6.93
C TYR A 45 5.31 2.49 7.90
N GLY A 46 5.90 3.64 8.26
CA GLY A 46 7.06 3.72 9.16
C GLY A 46 8.41 3.28 8.59
N HIS A 47 8.47 2.71 7.38
CA HIS A 47 9.71 2.13 6.83
C HIS A 47 10.16 2.76 5.52
N LEU A 48 9.37 2.67 4.46
CA LEU A 48 9.80 3.02 3.11
C LEU A 48 8.99 4.19 2.58
N SER A 49 9.67 5.27 2.19
CA SER A 49 9.04 6.46 1.60
C SER A 49 8.94 6.32 0.08
N PRO A 50 7.83 6.73 -0.55
CA PRO A 50 7.74 6.79 -2.01
C PRO A 50 8.68 7.87 -2.55
N ARG A 51 9.27 7.68 -3.74
CA ARG A 51 10.17 8.66 -4.36
C ARG A 51 9.45 9.89 -4.93
N ILE A 52 8.16 9.77 -5.21
CA ILE A 52 7.29 10.84 -5.72
C ILE A 52 5.86 10.66 -5.19
N ASN A 53 5.10 11.75 -5.09
CA ASN A 53 3.67 11.68 -4.83
C ASN A 53 2.91 11.53 -6.15
N ALA A 54 2.64 10.28 -6.55
CA ALA A 54 1.91 9.95 -7.78
C ALA A 54 0.40 9.82 -7.57
N SER A 55 -0.14 10.30 -6.44
CA SER A 55 -1.57 10.24 -6.17
C SER A 55 -2.37 11.20 -7.06
N ARG A 56 -3.68 10.99 -7.12
CA ARG A 56 -4.66 11.93 -7.68
C ARG A 56 -5.46 12.58 -6.55
N PRO A 57 -6.10 13.75 -6.78
CA PRO A 57 -6.98 14.38 -5.79
C PRO A 57 -8.07 13.44 -5.27
N ALA A 58 -8.59 13.74 -4.07
CA ALA A 58 -9.78 13.10 -3.51
C ALA A 58 -10.92 12.98 -4.54
N GLY A 59 -11.70 11.91 -4.44
CA GLY A 59 -12.77 11.60 -5.38
C GLY A 59 -12.32 11.04 -6.73
N LYS A 60 -11.00 10.88 -6.98
CA LYS A 60 -10.48 10.21 -8.17
C LYS A 60 -10.05 8.78 -7.87
N TRP A 61 -10.24 7.90 -8.87
CA TRP A 61 -9.75 6.54 -8.81
C TRP A 61 -8.22 6.51 -8.90
N GLN A 62 -7.61 5.84 -7.94
CA GLN A 62 -6.21 5.45 -7.89
C GLN A 62 -6.06 4.03 -8.42
N THR A 63 -4.93 3.73 -9.06
CA THR A 63 -4.51 2.37 -9.38
C THR A 63 -3.19 2.09 -8.68
N LEU A 64 -3.17 1.12 -7.78
CA LEU A 64 -1.99 0.70 -7.04
C LEU A 64 -1.62 -0.72 -7.45
N LYS A 65 -0.36 -0.93 -7.83
CA LYS A 65 0.20 -2.25 -8.08
C LYS A 65 1.36 -2.50 -7.15
N ILE A 66 1.36 -3.67 -6.54
CA ILE A 66 2.40 -4.09 -5.60
C ILE A 66 2.93 -5.44 -6.06
N THR A 67 4.24 -5.60 -6.07
CA THR A 67 4.89 -6.91 -6.19
C THR A 67 5.66 -7.17 -4.91
N LEU A 68 5.39 -8.31 -4.26
CA LEU A 68 6.09 -8.73 -3.04
C LEU A 68 6.72 -10.12 -3.26
N ILE A 69 8.05 -10.17 -3.30
CA ILE A 69 8.86 -11.39 -3.42
C ILE A 69 9.71 -11.52 -2.14
N GLY A 70 9.45 -12.54 -1.31
CA GLY A 70 9.96 -12.56 0.05
C GLY A 70 9.55 -11.29 0.81
N ARG A 71 10.53 -10.46 1.17
CA ARG A 71 10.34 -9.10 1.75
C ARG A 71 10.75 -7.96 0.81
N VAL A 72 11.04 -8.27 -0.45
CA VAL A 72 11.37 -7.27 -1.46
C VAL A 72 10.08 -6.76 -2.10
N VAL A 73 9.83 -5.46 -1.98
CA VAL A 73 8.62 -4.80 -2.47
C VAL A 73 8.92 -3.84 -3.61
N THR A 74 8.07 -3.87 -4.62
CA THR A 74 7.97 -2.85 -5.68
C THR A 74 6.54 -2.32 -5.67
N ILE A 75 6.37 -1.01 -5.69
CA ILE A 75 5.07 -0.33 -5.66
C ILE A 75 4.99 0.65 -6.83
N GLU A 76 3.93 0.53 -7.62
CA GLU A 76 3.53 1.47 -8.67
C GLU A 76 2.19 2.11 -8.27
N LEU A 77 2.10 3.44 -8.34
CA LEU A 77 0.87 4.20 -8.13
C LEU A 77 0.58 5.02 -9.39
N ASN A 78 -0.60 4.81 -9.96
CA ASN A 78 -1.09 5.51 -11.16
C ASN A 78 -0.15 5.45 -12.38
N GLY A 79 0.59 4.34 -12.54
CA GLY A 79 1.55 4.13 -13.63
C GLY A 79 2.98 4.54 -13.30
N GLU A 80 3.22 5.16 -12.14
CA GLU A 80 4.53 5.58 -11.69
C GLU A 80 5.10 4.63 -10.65
N ALA A 81 6.32 4.14 -10.87
CA ALA A 81 7.05 3.36 -9.86
C ALA A 81 7.43 4.29 -8.69
N ILE A 82 6.87 4.08 -7.51
CA ILE A 82 7.11 4.94 -6.33
C ILE A 82 8.07 4.29 -5.34
N ILE A 83 8.17 2.96 -5.31
CA ILE A 83 9.15 2.18 -4.55
C ILE A 83 9.66 1.06 -5.47
N GLU A 84 10.97 0.94 -5.62
CA GLU A 84 11.59 0.00 -6.58
C GLU A 84 12.49 -1.00 -5.86
N ARG A 85 12.04 -2.26 -5.77
CA ARG A 85 12.79 -3.42 -5.23
C ARG A 85 13.51 -3.16 -3.90
N GLN A 86 12.79 -2.63 -2.92
CA GLN A 86 13.33 -2.36 -1.58
C GLN A 86 12.96 -3.47 -0.60
N VAL A 87 13.85 -3.78 0.34
CA VAL A 87 13.58 -4.72 1.42
C VAL A 87 12.76 -4.01 2.50
N ILE A 88 11.61 -4.57 2.87
CA ILE A 88 10.85 -4.09 4.02
C ILE A 88 11.63 -4.47 5.30
N PRO A 89 12.05 -3.51 6.15
CA PRO A 89 12.89 -3.79 7.31
C PRO A 89 12.24 -4.69 8.36
N GLY A 90 10.93 -4.57 8.55
CA GLY A 90 10.16 -5.36 9.52
C GLY A 90 8.65 -5.18 9.37
N ILE A 91 7.90 -5.69 10.35
CA ILE A 91 6.45 -5.47 10.43
C ILE A 91 6.08 -3.99 10.62
N THR A 92 4.88 -3.62 10.19
CA THR A 92 4.28 -2.31 10.46
C THR A 92 3.34 -2.37 11.68
N GLY A 93 2.88 -1.21 12.14
CA GLY A 93 1.81 -1.17 13.15
C GLY A 93 0.55 -1.89 12.66
N GLY A 94 -0.15 -2.59 13.56
CA GLY A 94 -1.34 -3.38 13.21
C GLY A 94 -1.06 -4.75 12.58
N ALA A 95 0.20 -5.19 12.52
CA ALA A 95 0.54 -6.54 12.05
C ALA A 95 -0.08 -7.63 12.94
N LEU A 96 -0.52 -8.74 12.32
CA LEU A 96 -1.10 -9.89 13.03
C LEU A 96 -0.07 -10.62 13.90
N ASP A 97 1.16 -10.72 13.43
CA ASP A 97 2.29 -11.39 14.06
C ASP A 97 3.61 -10.94 13.39
N SER A 98 4.75 -11.47 13.83
CA SER A 98 6.08 -11.19 13.28
C SER A 98 6.62 -12.27 12.32
N ASP A 99 5.79 -13.19 11.85
CA ASP A 99 6.19 -14.27 10.93
C ASP A 99 6.25 -13.78 9.45
N GLU A 100 7.04 -12.76 9.16
CA GLU A 100 7.09 -12.04 7.86
C GLU A 100 7.25 -12.96 6.63
N GLY A 101 7.93 -14.10 6.79
CA GLY A 101 8.15 -15.09 5.73
C GLY A 101 6.95 -15.97 5.40
N LYS A 102 5.97 -16.11 6.30
CA LYS A 102 4.84 -17.01 6.13
C LYS A 102 3.76 -16.41 5.23
N PRO A 103 2.95 -17.24 4.54
CA PRO A 103 1.71 -16.77 3.92
C PRO A 103 0.81 -16.05 4.93
N GLY A 104 -0.08 -15.19 4.43
CA GLY A 104 -1.02 -14.45 5.26
C GLY A 104 -2.08 -13.76 4.41
N PRO A 105 -3.15 -13.24 5.03
CA PRO A 105 -4.23 -12.57 4.32
C PRO A 105 -3.79 -11.24 3.72
N ILE A 106 -4.58 -10.71 2.79
CA ILE A 106 -4.61 -9.26 2.53
C ILE A 106 -5.66 -8.66 3.47
N LEU A 107 -5.27 -7.66 4.26
CA LEU A 107 -6.22 -6.90 5.10
C LEU A 107 -6.37 -5.48 4.56
N ILE A 108 -7.55 -4.91 4.78
CA ILE A 108 -7.86 -3.51 4.49
C ILE A 108 -8.23 -2.85 5.81
N GLN A 109 -7.56 -1.74 6.15
CA GLN A 109 -7.88 -0.95 7.33
C GLN A 109 -9.18 -0.15 7.09
N GLY A 110 -10.07 -0.12 8.08
CA GLY A 110 -11.43 0.41 7.89
C GLY A 110 -11.93 1.35 8.99
N ASP A 111 -11.05 1.82 9.88
CA ASP A 111 -11.40 2.59 11.07
C ASP A 111 -11.04 4.09 11.00
N HIS A 112 -10.45 4.57 9.90
CA HIS A 112 -9.93 5.95 9.75
C HIS A 112 -10.47 6.73 8.53
N GLY A 113 -11.63 6.33 8.00
CA GLY A 113 -12.28 7.01 6.89
C GLY A 113 -12.94 6.06 5.90
N VAL A 114 -13.62 6.62 4.90
CA VAL A 114 -14.30 5.81 3.87
C VAL A 114 -13.34 5.59 2.70
N VAL A 115 -13.18 4.33 2.29
CA VAL A 115 -12.48 3.99 1.04
C VAL A 115 -13.33 3.03 0.23
N GLU A 116 -13.55 3.38 -1.04
CA GLU A 116 -14.25 2.54 -2.00
C GLU A 116 -13.25 1.74 -2.81
N PHE A 117 -13.44 0.42 -2.89
CA PHE A 117 -12.67 -0.46 -3.77
C PHE A 117 -13.57 -1.00 -4.87
N ARG A 118 -13.10 -0.95 -6.12
CA ARG A 118 -13.79 -1.61 -7.25
C ARG A 118 -13.01 -2.80 -7.84
N LYS A 119 -11.73 -2.89 -7.51
CA LYS A 119 -10.84 -3.97 -7.98
C LYS A 119 -9.82 -4.29 -6.90
N LEU A 120 -9.68 -5.58 -6.61
CA LEU A 120 -8.62 -6.14 -5.78
C LEU A 120 -8.27 -7.52 -6.36
N VAL A 121 -7.15 -7.63 -7.05
CA VAL A 121 -6.72 -8.85 -7.73
C VAL A 121 -5.35 -9.26 -7.22
N ILE A 122 -5.27 -10.49 -6.70
CA ILE A 122 -4.02 -11.10 -6.26
C ILE A 122 -3.63 -12.17 -7.27
N THR A 123 -2.40 -12.09 -7.77
CA THR A 123 -1.83 -13.07 -8.68
C THR A 123 -0.59 -13.68 -8.02
N PRO A 124 -0.50 -15.01 -7.87
CA PRO A 124 0.72 -15.65 -7.40
C PRO A 124 1.93 -15.22 -8.24
N ALA A 125 3.05 -14.97 -7.57
CA ALA A 125 4.32 -14.72 -8.23
C ALA A 125 5.31 -15.82 -7.84
N SER A 126 6.19 -16.16 -8.77
CA SER A 126 7.30 -17.10 -8.64
C SER A 126 8.61 -16.36 -8.74
#